data_AF-A0A944EGB7-F1
#
_entry.id   AF-A0A944EGB7-F1
#
_cell.length_a   1.000
_cell.length_b   1.000
_cell.length_c   1.000
_cell.angle_alpha   90.00
_cell.angle_beta   90.00
_cell.angle_gamma   90.00
#
_symmetry.space_group_name_H-M   'P 1'
#
loop_
_entity.id
_entity.type
_entity.pdbx_description
1 polymer ?
#
loop_
_entity_poly.entity_id
_entity_poly.type
_entity_poly.pdbx_seq_one_letter_code
_entity_poly.pdbx_strand_id
1 'polypeptide(L)'
;MNGDRLLSTYPADDDEPFPPQQWFVPARLPHTAEVGTGPDTRILLTGWEVWPASLGIRLNVFKRRAGGDRGGGPGGLRFSVLLADGLRVSTLDASPWHADRRTGGPCLRLRDGSSGVFHYGIELHLSQLPPGGPLTLVTEWPAAGVPETRTEFDGTALRAATAQVVEIWPDLPPWQARKGEEEGFAWLSMGPQEIMARPEPPFIPQPPPSRPVDRDRADWDHMGNEAWADPDVVRARLAAGADPDAPETWPLHSAAVHGSPDSVRELVTRVTEVDRTDDQGETALWAAVCNGAEANAAVLLAAGADAWTPRIGRWSPGRLVLTTRLSPLFADTAPAHARLTEAELAAFEAADEQAAVFGEDLYTEGISVAFVSGVEPAEAVRRLGADPLDPGPMEYDPYDDWDHSARVVAVTAVPGGCVLVQQTFYGLSTDSWLTALTTGGGRAYGVYFNPKGGTFGTLAENGRRLHREEIGMPPGAEEPEGHWTHRFWLWDDQARHWNGDKLAYACDQAGLTVPDRRAVAGPPDRWAEIPQDSPLLAD
;
A
#
# COMPACT_ATOMS: atom_id res chain seq x y z
N MET A 1 -11.05 -26.21 -11.70
CA MET A 1 -11.46 -27.42 -10.95
C MET A 1 -11.25 -27.11 -9.48
N ASN A 2 -12.31 -26.75 -8.75
CA ASN A 2 -12.27 -26.59 -7.30
C ASN A 2 -12.13 -27.99 -6.70
N GLY A 3 -10.92 -28.36 -6.26
CA GLY A 3 -10.75 -29.54 -5.44
C GLY A 3 -11.26 -29.25 -4.03
N ASP A 4 -12.20 -30.06 -3.54
CA ASP A 4 -12.65 -30.00 -2.15
C ASP A 4 -11.44 -30.19 -1.22
N ARG A 5 -11.02 -29.12 -0.55
CA ARG A 5 -10.03 -29.19 0.53
C ARG A 5 -10.70 -29.82 1.75
N LEU A 6 -10.39 -31.09 2.02
CA LEU A 6 -10.77 -31.77 3.26
C LEU A 6 -9.74 -31.46 4.35
N LEU A 7 -10.21 -31.23 5.58
CA LEU A 7 -9.34 -31.16 6.77
C LEU A 7 -8.63 -32.51 6.98
N SER A 8 -7.37 -32.49 7.41
CA SER A 8 -6.56 -33.69 7.72
C SER A 8 -6.32 -33.81 9.24
N THR A 9 -5.71 -34.91 9.73
CA THR A 9 -5.39 -35.04 11.17
C THR A 9 -4.49 -33.92 11.67
N TYR A 10 -4.72 -33.46 12.90
CA TYR A 10 -3.84 -32.52 13.57
C TYR A 10 -2.46 -33.13 13.87
N PRO A 11 -1.34 -32.60 13.33
CA PRO A 11 -0.02 -32.93 13.82
C PRO A 11 0.25 -32.11 15.09
N ALA A 12 0.52 -32.77 16.21
CA ALA A 12 0.93 -32.13 17.46
C ALA A 12 2.40 -31.64 17.39
N ASP A 13 2.78 -30.89 16.35
CA ASP A 13 4.09 -30.26 16.28
C ASP A 13 4.13 -29.06 17.24
N ASP A 14 5.19 -28.99 18.05
CA ASP A 14 5.30 -28.11 19.23
C ASP A 14 5.42 -26.59 18.94
N ASP A 15 5.36 -26.15 17.67
CA ASP A 15 5.63 -24.77 17.25
C ASP A 15 4.61 -24.24 16.21
N GLU A 16 3.33 -24.60 16.35
CA GLU A 16 2.27 -24.05 15.52
C GLU A 16 2.02 -22.55 15.86
N PRO A 17 1.96 -21.65 14.86
CA PRO A 17 1.91 -20.21 15.09
C PRO A 17 0.59 -19.71 15.71
N PHE A 18 -0.47 -20.54 15.67
CA PHE A 18 -1.81 -20.21 16.15
C PHE A 18 -2.44 -21.43 16.81
N PRO A 19 -3.43 -21.25 17.72
CA PRO A 19 -4.12 -22.38 18.33
C PRO A 19 -4.87 -23.20 17.27
N PRO A 20 -5.03 -24.53 17.48
CA PRO A 20 -5.63 -25.43 16.50
C PRO A 20 -7.16 -25.36 16.50
N GLN A 21 -7.71 -24.17 16.21
CA GLN A 21 -9.14 -23.86 16.30
C GLN A 21 -10.00 -24.68 15.32
N GLN A 22 -9.39 -25.19 14.26
CA GLN A 22 -10.06 -26.04 13.25
C GLN A 22 -10.29 -27.47 13.76
N TRP A 23 -9.52 -27.91 14.76
CA TRP A 23 -9.51 -29.28 15.28
C TRP A 23 -10.02 -29.40 16.71
N PHE A 24 -9.88 -28.35 17.53
CA PHE A 24 -10.21 -28.40 18.95
C PHE A 24 -11.11 -27.25 19.39
N VAL A 25 -11.95 -27.54 20.38
CA VAL A 25 -12.59 -26.53 21.22
C VAL A 25 -11.80 -26.42 22.53
N PRO A 26 -11.30 -25.23 22.91
CA PRO A 26 -10.45 -25.08 24.08
C PRO A 26 -11.26 -25.21 25.38
N ALA A 27 -10.57 -25.59 26.46
CA ALA A 27 -11.13 -25.44 27.79
C ALA A 27 -11.09 -23.96 28.20
N ARG A 28 -12.26 -23.36 28.45
CA ARG A 28 -12.38 -21.96 28.83
C ARG A 28 -12.48 -21.83 30.35
N LEU A 29 -11.48 -21.23 30.97
CA LEU A 29 -11.46 -21.00 32.40
C LEU A 29 -11.77 -19.53 32.68
N PRO A 30 -12.98 -19.18 33.16
CA PRO A 30 -13.28 -17.81 33.57
C PRO A 30 -12.44 -17.46 34.78
N HIS A 31 -11.73 -16.34 34.72
CA HIS A 31 -10.88 -15.89 35.80
C HIS A 31 -10.82 -14.37 35.74
N THR A 32 -11.25 -13.68 36.80
CA THR A 32 -11.21 -12.22 36.85
C THR A 32 -10.16 -11.77 37.83
N ALA A 33 -9.12 -11.11 37.34
CA ALA A 33 -8.05 -10.55 38.17
C ALA A 33 -7.62 -9.18 37.64
N GLU A 34 -7.41 -8.22 38.54
CA GLU A 34 -6.75 -6.96 38.18
C GLU A 34 -5.25 -7.24 37.98
N VAL A 35 -4.74 -6.94 36.79
CA VAL A 35 -3.35 -7.23 36.40
C VAL A 35 -2.57 -5.97 36.05
N GLY A 36 -3.21 -4.79 36.05
CA GLY A 36 -2.53 -3.51 35.88
C GLY A 36 -3.42 -2.33 36.24
N THR A 37 -2.86 -1.37 36.97
CA THR A 37 -3.57 -0.18 37.44
C THR A 37 -2.74 1.08 37.20
N GLY A 38 -3.34 2.03 36.48
CA GLY A 38 -2.78 3.37 36.25
C GLY A 38 -3.73 4.47 36.75
N PRO A 39 -3.37 5.75 36.58
CA PRO A 39 -4.19 6.89 36.99
C PRO A 39 -5.58 6.90 36.34
N ASP A 40 -5.63 6.62 35.04
CA ASP A 40 -6.85 6.63 34.20
C ASP A 40 -7.09 5.29 33.47
N THR A 41 -6.37 4.22 33.84
CA THR A 41 -6.42 2.91 33.17
C THR A 41 -6.60 1.76 34.17
N ARG A 42 -7.36 0.74 33.80
CA ARG A 42 -7.44 -0.57 34.48
C ARG A 42 -7.28 -1.69 33.46
N ILE A 43 -6.52 -2.72 33.83
CA ILE A 43 -6.28 -3.90 32.99
C ILE A 43 -6.71 -5.13 33.79
N LEU A 44 -7.61 -5.90 33.22
CA LEU A 44 -8.24 -7.06 33.84
C LEU A 44 -7.96 -8.30 33.00
N LEU A 45 -7.43 -9.35 33.61
CA LEU A 45 -7.52 -10.70 33.05
C LEU A 45 -8.96 -11.18 33.26
N THR A 46 -9.58 -11.73 32.21
CA THR A 46 -10.99 -12.15 32.21
C THR A 46 -11.16 -13.66 31.97
N GLY A 47 -10.13 -14.34 31.50
CA GLY A 47 -10.10 -15.79 31.45
C GLY A 47 -8.95 -16.35 30.63
N TRP A 48 -8.90 -17.67 30.60
CA TRP A 48 -7.90 -18.46 29.88
C TRP A 48 -8.57 -19.36 28.84
N GLU A 49 -7.88 -19.59 27.72
CA GLU A 49 -8.24 -20.60 26.72
C GLU A 49 -7.14 -21.66 26.70
N VAL A 50 -7.38 -22.83 27.31
CA VAL A 50 -6.40 -23.91 27.34
C VAL A 50 -6.59 -24.79 26.11
N TRP A 51 -5.53 -24.94 25.32
CA TRP A 51 -5.45 -25.79 24.13
C TRP A 51 -4.61 -27.03 24.41
N PRO A 52 -4.58 -28.06 23.54
CA PRO A 52 -3.83 -29.29 23.79
C PRO A 52 -2.35 -29.06 24.11
N ALA A 53 -1.72 -28.11 23.43
CA ALA A 53 -0.29 -27.80 23.57
C ALA A 53 0.01 -26.32 23.85
N SER A 54 -0.98 -25.43 23.86
CA SER A 54 -0.79 -23.98 23.98
C SER A 54 -1.82 -23.30 24.90
N LEU A 55 -1.63 -22.02 25.19
CA LEU A 55 -2.45 -21.27 26.14
C LEU A 55 -2.85 -19.88 25.61
N GLY A 56 -4.13 -19.58 25.60
CA GLY A 56 -4.68 -18.25 25.34
C GLY A 56 -4.94 -17.47 26.64
N ILE A 57 -4.67 -16.16 26.63
CA ILE A 57 -4.85 -15.24 27.75
C ILE A 57 -5.79 -14.13 27.31
N ARG A 58 -6.95 -14.00 27.96
CA ARG A 58 -7.94 -12.97 27.62
C ARG A 58 -7.90 -11.83 28.62
N LEU A 59 -7.76 -10.61 28.10
CA LEU A 59 -7.51 -9.40 28.85
C LEU A 59 -8.46 -8.30 28.35
N ASN A 60 -8.92 -7.45 29.25
CA ASN A 60 -9.67 -6.24 28.93
C ASN A 60 -8.98 -5.02 29.54
N VAL A 61 -8.83 -3.97 28.73
CA VAL A 61 -8.29 -2.68 29.13
C VAL A 61 -9.44 -1.67 29.18
N PHE A 62 -9.57 -0.95 30.28
CA PHE A 62 -10.55 0.12 30.46
C PHE A 62 -9.82 1.45 30.67
N LYS A 63 -10.17 2.46 29.87
CA LYS A 63 -9.66 3.83 30.00
C LYS A 63 -10.78 4.74 30.51
N ARG A 64 -10.44 5.66 31.41
CA ARG A 64 -11.35 6.69 31.94
C ARG A 64 -11.50 7.88 30.98
N ARG A 65 -10.51 8.13 30.12
CA ARG A 65 -10.46 9.28 29.21
C ARG A 65 -10.04 8.83 27.80
N ALA A 66 -10.69 9.41 26.79
CA ALA A 66 -10.21 9.38 25.42
C ALA A 66 -9.03 10.36 25.32
N GLY A 67 -7.88 9.91 24.82
CA GLY A 67 -6.68 10.73 24.66
C GLY A 67 -6.16 10.60 23.23
N GLY A 68 -5.64 11.70 22.67
CA GLY A 68 -5.16 11.76 21.28
C GLY A 68 -3.90 10.95 20.99
N ASP A 69 -3.07 10.69 22.01
CA ASP A 69 -2.00 9.70 21.92
C ASP A 69 -2.53 8.34 22.41
N ARG A 70 -2.63 7.37 21.50
CA ARG A 70 -3.09 6.01 21.82
C ARG A 70 -2.08 5.28 22.74
N GLY A 71 -0.87 5.82 22.91
CA GLY A 71 0.15 5.32 23.83
C GLY A 71 0.87 4.08 23.31
N GLY A 72 0.98 3.93 21.98
CA GLY A 72 1.81 2.92 21.31
C GLY A 72 3.28 3.33 21.20
N GLY A 73 4.16 2.40 20.81
CA GLY A 73 5.62 2.64 20.68
C GLY A 73 6.45 2.09 21.87
N PRO A 74 7.66 2.61 22.15
CA PRO A 74 8.56 2.07 23.19
C PRO A 74 7.97 2.08 24.61
N GLY A 75 7.02 3.00 24.86
CA GLY A 75 6.29 3.13 26.11
C GLY A 75 4.92 2.45 26.14
N GLY A 76 4.59 1.62 25.14
CA GLY A 76 3.27 0.98 25.04
C GLY A 76 3.00 -0.14 26.03
N LEU A 77 1.79 -0.70 25.96
CA LEU A 77 1.34 -1.80 26.80
C LEU A 77 2.10 -3.09 26.46
N ARG A 78 2.71 -3.72 27.46
CA ARG A 78 3.50 -4.94 27.29
C ARG A 78 3.18 -5.98 28.35
N PHE A 79 3.32 -7.24 27.94
CA PHE A 79 3.13 -8.39 28.81
C PHE A 79 4.37 -9.29 28.81
N SER A 80 4.68 -9.87 29.96
CA SER A 80 5.60 -11.01 30.08
C SER A 80 4.94 -12.10 30.92
N VAL A 81 5.25 -13.34 30.62
CA VAL A 81 4.90 -14.50 31.44
C VAL A 81 6.20 -15.10 31.96
N LEU A 82 6.31 -15.23 33.29
CA LEU A 82 7.38 -15.98 33.94
C LEU A 82 6.82 -17.36 34.32
N LEU A 83 7.48 -18.40 33.83
CA LEU A 83 7.11 -19.80 34.03
C LEU A 83 7.85 -20.41 35.23
N ALA A 84 7.32 -21.51 35.76
CA ALA A 84 7.87 -22.19 36.94
C ALA A 84 9.31 -22.72 36.76
N ASP A 85 9.72 -22.97 35.52
CA ASP A 85 11.08 -23.38 35.15
C ASP A 85 12.07 -22.19 35.06
N GLY A 86 11.60 -20.97 35.35
CA GLY A 86 12.38 -19.74 35.31
C GLY A 86 12.43 -19.09 33.93
N LEU A 87 11.79 -19.66 32.92
CA LEU A 87 11.73 -19.07 31.59
C LEU A 87 10.79 -17.85 31.59
N ARG A 88 11.27 -16.74 31.05
CA ARG A 88 10.46 -15.54 30.81
C ARG A 88 10.18 -15.44 29.31
N VAL A 89 8.92 -15.23 28.97
CA VAL A 89 8.46 -15.02 27.58
C VAL A 89 7.66 -13.72 27.53
N SER A 90 7.96 -12.83 26.59
CA SER A 90 7.37 -11.50 26.49
C SER A 90 6.81 -11.20 25.11
N THR A 91 5.79 -10.33 25.06
CA THR A 91 5.32 -9.68 23.83
C THR A 91 6.38 -8.80 23.15
N LEU A 92 7.54 -8.58 23.79
CA LEU A 92 8.69 -7.89 23.22
C LEU A 92 9.72 -8.83 22.57
N ASP A 93 9.64 -10.14 22.83
CA ASP A 93 10.67 -11.11 22.38
C ASP A 93 10.49 -11.53 20.91
N ALA A 94 9.34 -11.25 20.31
CA ALA A 94 9.04 -11.54 18.91
C ALA A 94 8.20 -10.39 18.30
N SER A 95 8.24 -10.22 16.98
CA SER A 95 7.23 -9.41 16.29
C SER A 95 5.85 -9.97 16.67
N PRO A 96 4.85 -9.14 17.03
CA PRO A 96 3.53 -9.61 17.47
C PRO A 96 2.81 -10.52 16.47
N TRP A 97 3.36 -10.65 15.26
CA TRP A 97 2.71 -11.07 14.04
C TRP A 97 3.33 -12.30 13.38
N HIS A 98 4.58 -12.66 13.71
CA HIS A 98 5.30 -13.74 13.04
C HIS A 98 6.01 -14.66 14.03
N ALA A 99 6.06 -15.94 13.68
CA ALA A 99 6.91 -16.90 14.36
C ALA A 99 8.36 -16.69 13.94
N ASP A 100 9.19 -16.24 14.87
CA ASP A 100 10.62 -16.46 14.71
C ASP A 100 10.93 -17.93 15.01
N ARG A 101 10.86 -18.79 13.98
CA ARG A 101 11.20 -20.21 14.05
C ARG A 101 12.69 -20.45 14.38
N ARG A 102 13.52 -19.42 14.56
CA ARG A 102 14.98 -19.54 14.74
C ARG A 102 15.41 -19.92 16.16
N THR A 103 14.56 -19.77 17.17
CA THR A 103 14.96 -19.95 18.59
C THR A 103 14.41 -21.21 19.27
N GLY A 104 13.45 -21.92 18.67
CA GLY A 104 12.95 -23.22 19.15
C GLY A 104 12.38 -23.24 20.57
N GLY A 105 11.95 -22.09 21.10
CA GLY A 105 11.40 -21.92 22.45
C GLY A 105 10.02 -21.24 22.45
N PRO A 106 9.29 -21.26 23.58
CA PRO A 106 7.93 -20.72 23.64
C PRO A 106 7.88 -19.22 23.39
N CYS A 107 6.80 -18.77 22.75
CA CYS A 107 6.59 -17.37 22.40
C CYS A 107 5.21 -16.88 22.89
N LEU A 108 5.11 -15.59 23.21
CA LEU A 108 3.86 -14.94 23.64
C LEU A 108 3.49 -13.84 22.63
N ARG A 109 2.34 -13.96 21.97
CA ARG A 109 1.93 -13.06 20.88
C ARG A 109 0.52 -12.56 21.03
N LEU A 110 0.18 -11.50 20.31
CA LEU A 110 -1.18 -11.02 20.18
C LEU A 110 -1.89 -11.82 19.09
N ARG A 111 -2.89 -12.61 19.47
CA ARG A 111 -3.67 -13.45 18.56
C ARG A 111 -4.81 -12.67 17.92
N ASP A 112 -5.54 -11.94 18.76
CA ASP A 112 -6.77 -11.26 18.38
C ASP A 112 -7.05 -10.14 19.39
N GLY A 113 -8.01 -9.29 19.08
CA GLY A 113 -8.50 -8.29 20.00
C GLY A 113 -9.46 -7.31 19.36
N SER A 114 -10.11 -6.53 20.21
CA SER A 114 -10.98 -5.43 19.80
C SER A 114 -10.40 -4.11 20.25
N SER A 115 -10.58 -3.08 19.43
CA SER A 115 -10.23 -1.70 19.76
C SER A 115 -11.50 -0.89 20.00
N GLY A 116 -11.39 0.12 20.86
CA GLY A 116 -12.48 1.03 21.20
C GLY A 116 -11.95 2.22 21.98
N VAL A 117 -12.71 3.32 21.97
CA VAL A 117 -12.27 4.61 22.54
C VAL A 117 -11.92 4.52 24.04
N PHE A 118 -12.68 3.72 24.78
CA PHE A 118 -12.53 3.53 26.24
C PHE A 118 -12.22 2.08 26.65
N HIS A 119 -12.26 1.15 25.70
CA HIS A 119 -12.19 -0.28 25.99
C HIS A 119 -11.43 -1.03 24.90
N TYR A 120 -10.49 -1.88 25.31
CA TYR A 120 -9.79 -2.79 24.41
C TYR A 120 -9.92 -4.22 24.91
N GLY A 121 -10.29 -5.13 24.02
CA GLY A 121 -10.15 -6.58 24.24
C GLY A 121 -8.81 -7.04 23.69
N ILE A 122 -8.06 -7.81 24.47
CA ILE A 122 -6.73 -8.33 24.09
C ILE A 122 -6.74 -9.84 24.30
N GLU A 123 -6.38 -10.60 23.26
CA GLU A 123 -6.22 -12.05 23.33
C GLU A 123 -4.77 -12.41 23.01
N LEU A 124 -3.98 -12.76 24.03
CA LEU A 124 -2.61 -13.23 23.84
C LEU A 124 -2.60 -14.75 23.68
N HIS A 125 -1.60 -15.27 22.97
CA HIS A 125 -1.35 -16.69 22.79
C HIS A 125 0.10 -17.01 23.16
N LEU A 126 0.26 -17.92 24.13
CA LEU A 126 1.52 -18.56 24.48
C LEU A 126 1.59 -19.88 23.72
N SER A 127 2.61 -20.05 22.87
CA SER A 127 2.71 -21.21 21.95
C SER A 127 2.84 -22.56 22.65
N GLN A 128 3.22 -22.58 23.92
CA GLN A 128 3.36 -23.80 24.70
C GLN A 128 2.61 -23.72 26.03
N LEU A 129 2.17 -24.86 26.55
CA LEU A 129 1.57 -24.94 27.89
C LEU A 129 2.61 -24.63 28.98
N PRO A 130 2.24 -23.84 30.00
CA PRO A 130 3.14 -23.55 31.10
C PRO A 130 3.50 -24.83 31.87
N PRO A 131 4.75 -25.02 32.32
CA PRO A 131 5.12 -26.13 33.18
C PRO A 131 4.28 -26.14 34.47
N GLY A 132 4.16 -27.30 35.12
CA GLY A 132 3.48 -27.39 36.41
C GLY A 132 4.21 -26.55 37.47
N GLY A 133 3.47 -25.73 38.20
CA GLY A 133 4.00 -24.76 39.16
C GLY A 133 3.42 -23.35 38.96
N PRO A 134 4.00 -22.32 39.61
CA PRO A 134 3.52 -20.95 39.50
C PRO A 134 3.75 -20.38 38.10
N LEU A 135 2.80 -19.57 37.64
CA LEU A 135 2.89 -18.73 36.45
C LEU A 135 2.69 -17.28 36.86
N THR A 136 3.62 -16.39 36.55
CA THR A 136 3.46 -14.96 36.83
C THR A 136 3.21 -14.19 35.54
N LEU A 137 2.06 -13.51 35.46
CA LEU A 137 1.81 -12.51 34.43
C LEU A 137 2.37 -11.17 34.90
N VAL A 138 3.24 -10.58 34.10
CA VAL A 138 3.80 -9.25 34.31
C VAL A 138 3.18 -8.32 33.28
N THR A 139 2.59 -7.21 33.73
CA THR A 139 1.97 -6.20 32.89
C THR A 139 2.59 -4.84 33.18
N GLU A 140 2.88 -4.07 32.14
CA GLU A 140 3.41 -2.72 32.27
C GLU A 140 2.89 -1.85 31.12
N TRP A 141 2.56 -0.59 31.40
CA TRP A 141 2.22 0.38 30.36
C TRP A 141 2.74 1.77 30.74
N PRO A 142 4.02 2.07 30.42
CA PRO A 142 4.66 3.32 30.80
C PRO A 142 3.91 4.57 30.33
N ALA A 143 3.44 4.59 29.07
CA ALA A 143 2.72 5.72 28.48
C ALA A 143 1.38 6.01 29.18
N ALA A 144 0.72 4.99 29.75
CA ALA A 144 -0.49 5.14 30.54
C ALA A 144 -0.23 5.25 32.05
N GLY A 145 1.03 5.33 32.48
CA GLY A 145 1.42 5.39 33.89
C GLY A 145 1.07 4.14 34.68
N VAL A 146 0.96 2.97 34.04
CA VAL A 146 0.77 1.68 34.71
C VAL A 146 2.16 1.11 35.02
N PRO A 147 2.56 1.02 36.31
CA PRO A 147 3.85 0.45 36.69
C PRO A 147 3.88 -1.06 36.45
N GLU A 148 5.08 -1.64 36.46
CA GLU A 148 5.25 -3.09 36.37
C GLU A 148 4.46 -3.79 37.49
N THR A 149 3.43 -4.52 37.10
CA THR A 149 2.51 -5.23 37.99
C THR A 149 2.70 -6.73 37.76
N ARG A 150 2.89 -7.49 38.84
CA ARG A 150 3.10 -8.94 38.80
C ARG A 150 1.93 -9.64 39.48
N THR A 151 1.27 -10.52 38.74
CA THR A 151 0.12 -11.31 39.24
C THR A 151 0.42 -12.79 39.06
N GLU A 152 0.35 -13.55 40.15
CA GLU A 152 0.65 -14.98 40.16
C GLU A 152 -0.62 -15.82 39.96
N PHE A 153 -0.49 -16.87 39.16
CA PHE A 153 -1.52 -17.85 38.81
C PHE A 153 -0.95 -19.27 38.95
N ASP A 154 -1.85 -20.26 39.04
CA ASP A 154 -1.47 -21.67 39.14
C ASP A 154 -1.35 -22.30 37.74
N GLY A 155 -0.12 -22.41 37.22
CA GLY A 155 0.17 -23.07 35.95
C GLY A 155 -0.15 -24.58 35.96
N THR A 156 -0.16 -25.22 37.13
CA THR A 156 -0.57 -26.62 37.28
C THR A 156 -2.05 -26.78 36.96
N ALA A 157 -2.89 -25.87 37.48
CA ALA A 157 -4.33 -25.88 37.21
C ALA A 157 -4.64 -25.60 35.73
N LEU A 158 -3.92 -24.65 35.11
CA LEU A 158 -4.05 -24.37 33.68
C LEU A 158 -3.69 -25.59 32.82
N ARG A 159 -2.57 -26.26 33.13
CA ARG A 159 -2.16 -27.48 32.43
C ARG A 159 -3.15 -28.63 32.63
N ALA A 160 -3.70 -28.80 33.83
CA ALA A 160 -4.68 -29.85 34.11
C ALA A 160 -5.99 -29.67 33.32
N ALA A 161 -6.34 -28.44 32.95
CA ALA A 161 -7.54 -28.15 32.16
C ALA A 161 -7.47 -28.63 30.70
N THR A 162 -6.31 -29.08 30.22
CA THR A 162 -6.19 -29.78 28.91
C THR A 162 -7.11 -30.99 28.82
N ALA A 163 -7.41 -31.65 29.94
CA ALA A 163 -8.35 -32.77 30.01
C ALA A 163 -9.81 -32.38 29.64
N GLN A 164 -10.14 -31.09 29.58
CA GLN A 164 -11.45 -30.58 29.19
C GLN A 164 -11.49 -30.09 27.74
N VAL A 165 -10.38 -30.17 27.01
CA VAL A 165 -10.32 -29.84 25.59
C VAL A 165 -11.03 -30.91 24.78
N VAL A 166 -11.82 -30.48 23.79
CA VAL A 166 -12.61 -31.38 22.95
C VAL A 166 -12.04 -31.38 21.54
N GLU A 167 -11.59 -32.54 21.07
CA GLU A 167 -11.26 -32.77 19.66
C GLU A 167 -12.55 -32.95 18.85
N ILE A 168 -12.69 -32.17 17.77
CA ILE A 168 -13.91 -32.12 16.96
C ILE A 168 -13.94 -33.26 15.94
N TRP A 169 -12.77 -33.67 15.43
CA TRP A 169 -12.64 -34.58 14.30
C TRP A 169 -11.65 -35.75 14.55
N PRO A 170 -11.90 -36.61 15.56
CA PRO A 170 -10.95 -37.66 15.94
C PRO A 170 -10.74 -38.75 14.88
N ASP A 171 -11.65 -38.88 13.92
CA ASP A 171 -11.67 -39.94 12.91
C ASP A 171 -11.05 -39.54 11.55
N LEU A 172 -10.39 -38.36 11.45
CA LEU A 172 -9.78 -37.92 10.19
C LEU A 172 -8.56 -38.78 9.80
N PRO A 173 -8.32 -39.01 8.50
CA PRO A 173 -7.15 -39.77 8.03
C PRO A 173 -5.85 -38.94 8.09
N PRO A 174 -4.70 -39.58 8.31
CA PRO A 174 -3.41 -38.90 8.42
C PRO A 174 -2.99 -38.23 7.10
N TRP A 175 -2.43 -37.01 7.21
CA TRP A 175 -1.97 -36.22 6.08
C TRP A 175 -0.83 -36.90 5.31
N GLN A 176 -0.92 -36.90 3.97
CA GLN A 176 0.20 -37.26 3.08
C GLN A 176 0.77 -35.98 2.46
N ALA A 177 1.97 -35.60 2.88
CA ALA A 177 2.63 -34.40 2.41
C ALA A 177 2.80 -34.36 0.89
N ARG A 178 2.16 -33.42 0.21
CA ARG A 178 2.67 -32.88 -1.06
C ARG A 178 3.43 -31.61 -0.77
N LYS A 179 4.76 -31.66 -0.95
CA LYS A 179 5.64 -30.49 -0.90
C LYS A 179 5.14 -29.46 -1.91
N GLY A 180 4.85 -28.24 -1.44
CA GLY A 180 4.82 -27.05 -2.29
C GLY A 180 3.63 -26.11 -2.14
N GLU A 181 2.63 -26.45 -1.34
CA GLU A 181 1.43 -25.59 -1.25
C GLU A 181 1.05 -25.31 0.21
N GLU A 182 0.82 -24.01 0.43
CA GLU A 182 0.17 -23.35 1.58
C GLU A 182 1.08 -22.82 2.69
N GLU A 183 1.16 -21.48 2.75
CA GLU A 183 0.55 -20.68 3.83
C GLU A 183 0.46 -19.23 3.34
N GLY A 184 -0.72 -18.83 2.88
CA GLY A 184 -0.92 -17.48 2.36
C GLY A 184 -2.39 -17.14 2.42
N PHE A 185 -2.83 -16.63 3.56
CA PHE A 185 -3.90 -15.64 3.71
C PHE A 185 -4.00 -15.34 5.22
N ALA A 186 -3.23 -14.35 5.69
CA ALA A 186 -3.36 -13.81 7.04
C ALA A 186 -3.91 -12.39 6.97
N TRP A 187 -4.88 -12.14 7.83
CA TRP A 187 -5.85 -11.06 7.82
C TRP A 187 -5.24 -9.71 8.23
N LEU A 188 -5.66 -8.63 7.55
CA LEU A 188 -5.60 -7.28 8.09
C LEU A 188 -6.69 -7.15 9.17
N SER A 189 -6.30 -6.86 10.41
CA SER A 189 -7.22 -6.50 11.49
C SER A 189 -6.81 -5.17 12.12
N MET A 190 -7.77 -4.25 12.24
CA MET A 190 -7.70 -3.10 13.15
C MET A 190 -8.00 -3.58 14.59
N GLY A 191 -6.95 -4.05 15.29
CA GLY A 191 -7.04 -4.54 16.67
C GLY A 191 -6.35 -3.63 17.70
N PRO A 192 -6.16 -4.08 18.96
CA PRO A 192 -5.51 -3.32 20.05
C PRO A 192 -4.01 -3.03 19.83
N GLN A 193 -3.52 -3.25 18.62
CA GLN A 193 -2.13 -3.11 18.16
C GLN A 193 -1.56 -1.72 18.41
N GLU A 194 -2.43 -0.72 18.40
CA GLU A 194 -2.10 0.69 18.53
C GLU A 194 -1.69 1.07 19.96
N ILE A 195 -2.12 0.30 20.96
CA ILE A 195 -1.78 0.53 22.37
C ILE A 195 -0.63 -0.36 22.84
N MET A 196 -0.30 -1.41 22.08
CA MET A 196 0.77 -2.34 22.44
C MET A 196 2.15 -1.71 22.25
N ALA A 197 3.08 -2.06 23.14
CA ALA A 197 4.48 -1.72 22.95
C ALA A 197 4.98 -2.37 21.68
N ARG A 198 5.58 -1.58 20.81
CA ARG A 198 6.34 -2.12 19.68
C ARG A 198 7.72 -2.46 20.24
N PRO A 199 8.25 -3.68 20.04
CA PRO A 199 9.71 -3.82 20.09
C PRO A 199 10.24 -2.77 19.12
N GLU A 200 11.12 -1.85 19.54
CA GLU A 200 11.66 -0.80 18.66
C GLU A 200 12.07 -1.40 17.30
N PRO A 201 11.64 -0.83 16.15
CA PRO A 201 12.33 -1.17 14.90
C PRO A 201 12.56 0.04 13.96
N PRO A 202 13.48 -0.07 12.96
CA PRO A 202 13.85 -1.34 12.34
C PRO A 202 15.35 -1.64 12.30
N PHE A 203 15.69 -2.93 12.48
CA PHE A 203 16.55 -3.56 11.47
C PHE A 203 15.85 -3.27 10.15
N ILE A 204 16.33 -2.26 9.42
CA ILE A 204 16.15 -2.21 7.97
C ILE A 204 16.41 -3.64 7.55
N PRO A 205 15.43 -4.38 6.98
CA PRO A 205 15.78 -5.65 6.37
C PRO A 205 16.98 -5.31 5.51
N GLN A 206 18.17 -5.83 5.84
CA GLN A 206 19.14 -5.99 4.78
C GLN A 206 18.29 -6.67 3.71
N PRO A 207 18.10 -6.05 2.53
CA PRO A 207 17.40 -6.72 1.45
C PRO A 207 17.97 -8.14 1.46
N PRO A 208 17.10 -9.17 1.50
CA PRO A 208 17.53 -10.55 1.74
C PRO A 208 18.83 -10.73 0.97
N PRO A 209 19.95 -11.08 1.66
CA PRO A 209 21.30 -10.78 1.17
C PRO A 209 21.30 -11.05 -0.31
N SER A 210 21.49 -9.98 -1.11
CA SER A 210 21.26 -10.04 -2.55
C SER A 210 21.89 -11.32 -3.02
N ARG A 211 21.05 -12.25 -3.52
CA ARG A 211 21.53 -13.60 -3.85
C ARG A 211 22.79 -13.36 -4.67
N PRO A 212 23.97 -13.84 -4.23
CA PRO A 212 25.21 -13.48 -4.88
C PRO A 212 25.02 -13.79 -6.36
N VAL A 213 25.06 -12.75 -7.18
CA VAL A 213 24.79 -12.88 -8.60
C VAL A 213 25.88 -13.79 -9.11
N ASP A 214 25.49 -14.98 -9.57
CA ASP A 214 26.44 -15.97 -10.07
C ASP A 214 27.15 -15.37 -11.28
N ARG A 215 28.40 -14.93 -11.14
CA ARG A 215 29.11 -14.17 -12.18
C ARG A 215 29.52 -15.02 -13.38
N ASP A 216 29.53 -16.34 -13.21
CA ASP A 216 30.11 -17.29 -14.17
C ASP A 216 29.07 -17.88 -15.13
N ARG A 217 27.80 -17.44 -15.08
CA ARG A 217 26.77 -17.90 -16.01
C ARG A 217 26.94 -17.27 -17.40
N ALA A 218 26.64 -18.07 -18.42
CA ALA A 218 26.65 -17.66 -19.83
C ALA A 218 25.27 -17.13 -20.31
N ASP A 219 24.45 -16.62 -19.40
CA ASP A 219 23.12 -16.06 -19.65
C ASP A 219 22.87 -14.86 -18.71
N TRP A 220 21.72 -14.19 -18.82
CA TRP A 220 21.33 -13.08 -17.94
C TRP A 220 20.30 -13.47 -16.87
N ASP A 221 20.07 -14.77 -16.69
CA ASP A 221 19.13 -15.24 -15.68
C ASP A 221 19.56 -14.80 -14.28
N HIS A 222 18.56 -14.45 -13.48
CA HIS A 222 18.71 -13.98 -12.10
C HIS A 222 19.50 -12.66 -11.95
N MET A 223 19.62 -11.87 -13.02
CA MET A 223 20.05 -10.46 -12.94
C MET A 223 18.92 -9.61 -12.34
N GLY A 224 18.97 -9.36 -11.03
CA GLY A 224 18.10 -8.37 -10.39
C GLY A 224 18.55 -6.93 -10.69
N ASN A 225 17.71 -5.94 -10.36
CA ASN A 225 17.99 -4.52 -10.62
C ASN A 225 19.38 -4.07 -10.12
N GLU A 226 19.77 -4.49 -8.91
CA GLU A 226 21.08 -4.16 -8.32
C GLU A 226 22.26 -4.76 -9.10
N ALA A 227 22.07 -5.91 -9.76
CA ALA A 227 23.12 -6.59 -10.50
C ALA A 227 23.54 -5.81 -11.75
N TRP A 228 22.58 -5.13 -12.40
CA TRP A 228 22.84 -4.28 -13.55
C TRP A 228 23.72 -3.07 -13.19
N ALA A 229 23.70 -2.63 -11.93
CA ALA A 229 24.52 -1.52 -11.46
C ALA A 229 26.00 -1.87 -11.32
N ASP A 230 26.35 -3.15 -11.13
CA ASP A 230 27.73 -3.63 -10.98
C ASP A 230 28.36 -3.96 -12.36
N PRO A 231 29.26 -3.11 -12.90
CA PRO A 231 29.88 -3.36 -14.20
C PRO A 231 30.78 -4.60 -14.21
N ASP A 232 31.28 -5.06 -13.06
CA ASP A 232 32.10 -6.28 -13.00
C ASP A 232 31.24 -7.53 -13.17
N VAL A 233 30.00 -7.53 -12.67
CA VAL A 233 29.03 -8.62 -12.92
C VAL A 233 28.68 -8.67 -14.40
N VAL A 234 28.35 -7.52 -15.00
CA VAL A 234 28.03 -7.42 -16.43
C VAL A 234 29.20 -7.92 -17.29
N ARG A 235 30.42 -7.45 -17.00
CA ARG A 235 31.65 -7.87 -17.69
C ARG A 235 31.92 -9.36 -17.55
N ALA A 236 31.70 -9.94 -16.36
CA ALA A 236 31.90 -11.36 -16.11
C ALA A 236 30.91 -12.23 -16.89
N ARG A 237 29.61 -11.89 -16.89
CA ARG A 237 28.58 -12.59 -17.67
C ARG A 237 28.89 -12.56 -19.17
N LEU A 238 29.26 -11.39 -19.70
CA LEU A 238 29.70 -11.24 -21.09
C LEU A 238 30.93 -12.11 -21.40
N ALA A 239 31.92 -12.16 -20.50
CA ALA A 239 33.10 -12.98 -20.67
C ALA A 239 32.80 -14.49 -20.61
N ALA A 240 31.78 -14.88 -19.85
CA ALA A 240 31.27 -16.24 -19.77
C ALA A 240 30.41 -16.65 -20.99
N GLY A 241 30.06 -15.70 -21.87
CA GLY A 241 29.34 -15.95 -23.12
C GLY A 241 27.87 -15.55 -23.10
N ALA A 242 27.42 -14.77 -22.10
CA ALA A 242 26.08 -14.18 -22.12
C ALA A 242 25.90 -13.29 -23.36
N ASP A 243 24.78 -13.47 -24.06
CA ASP A 243 24.47 -12.75 -25.28
C ASP A 243 24.06 -11.30 -24.97
N PRO A 244 24.82 -10.26 -25.37
CA PRO A 244 24.44 -8.86 -25.14
C PRO A 244 23.13 -8.48 -25.84
N ASP A 245 22.68 -9.27 -26.81
CA ASP A 245 21.50 -9.08 -27.66
C ASP A 245 20.30 -9.98 -27.26
N ALA A 246 20.36 -10.59 -26.07
CA ALA A 246 19.36 -11.50 -25.52
C ALA A 246 17.95 -10.87 -25.44
N PRO A 247 16.96 -11.33 -26.24
CA PRO A 247 15.62 -10.73 -26.28
C PRO A 247 14.80 -10.97 -25.01
N GLU A 248 15.10 -11.99 -24.21
CA GLU A 248 14.36 -12.30 -22.98
C GLU A 248 14.66 -11.35 -21.82
N THR A 249 15.81 -10.67 -21.86
CA THR A 249 16.27 -9.77 -20.78
C THR A 249 16.55 -8.35 -21.24
N TRP A 250 16.65 -8.12 -22.55
CA TRP A 250 17.01 -6.83 -23.15
C TRP A 250 18.16 -6.14 -22.37
N PRO A 251 19.39 -6.73 -22.36
CA PRO A 251 20.43 -6.34 -21.41
C PRO A 251 20.76 -4.84 -21.43
N LEU A 252 20.81 -4.25 -22.62
CA LEU A 252 21.10 -2.82 -22.78
C LEU A 252 19.98 -1.94 -22.19
N HIS A 253 18.71 -2.31 -22.36
CA HIS A 253 17.56 -1.63 -21.77
C HIS A 253 17.57 -1.76 -20.24
N SER A 254 17.77 -2.99 -19.73
CA SER A 254 17.88 -3.25 -18.30
C SER A 254 19.01 -2.44 -17.64
N ALA A 255 20.18 -2.36 -18.29
CA ALA A 255 21.29 -1.53 -17.83
C ALA A 255 21.02 -0.03 -17.99
N ALA A 256 20.26 0.40 -19.00
CA ALA A 256 19.89 1.79 -19.17
C ALA A 256 19.01 2.30 -18.02
N VAL A 257 18.12 1.44 -17.50
CA VAL A 257 17.21 1.75 -16.38
C VAL A 257 17.87 1.56 -15.01
N HIS A 258 18.45 0.38 -14.77
CA HIS A 258 18.92 -0.02 -13.44
C HIS A 258 20.44 -0.04 -13.30
N GLY A 259 21.16 0.12 -14.40
CA GLY A 259 22.61 -0.02 -14.44
C GLY A 259 23.38 1.27 -14.17
N SER A 260 24.69 1.13 -14.03
CA SER A 260 25.62 2.25 -13.99
C SER A 260 26.05 2.66 -15.40
N PRO A 261 26.56 3.89 -15.60
CA PRO A 261 27.11 4.30 -16.89
C PRO A 261 28.21 3.37 -17.39
N ASP A 262 28.98 2.74 -16.49
CA ASP A 262 29.98 1.74 -16.85
C ASP A 262 29.37 0.43 -17.35
N SER A 263 28.29 -0.06 -16.71
CA SER A 263 27.55 -1.22 -17.21
C SER A 263 27.00 -0.99 -18.61
N VAL A 264 26.45 0.22 -18.85
CA VAL A 264 25.99 0.61 -20.19
C VAL A 264 27.15 0.63 -21.18
N ARG A 265 28.33 1.18 -20.83
CA ARG A 265 29.55 1.16 -21.66
C ARG A 265 29.98 -0.25 -22.03
N GLU A 266 29.92 -1.19 -21.09
CA GLU A 266 30.27 -2.59 -21.38
C GLU A 266 29.34 -3.22 -22.41
N LEU A 267 28.05 -2.92 -22.35
CA LEU A 267 27.05 -3.49 -23.26
C LEU A 267 27.09 -2.83 -24.63
N VAL A 268 27.13 -1.50 -24.73
CA VAL A 268 27.15 -0.79 -26.03
C VAL A 268 28.34 -1.18 -26.92
N THR A 269 29.45 -1.63 -26.34
CA THR A 269 30.62 -2.11 -27.10
C THR A 269 30.46 -3.52 -27.68
N ARG A 270 29.40 -4.24 -27.29
CA ARG A 270 29.20 -5.66 -27.61
C ARG A 270 27.86 -5.97 -28.27
N VAL A 271 26.86 -5.11 -28.13
CA VAL A 271 25.59 -5.21 -28.88
C VAL A 271 25.83 -5.02 -30.38
N THR A 272 24.99 -5.68 -31.18
CA THR A 272 25.00 -5.55 -32.63
C THR A 272 24.42 -4.21 -33.09
N GLU A 273 23.39 -3.72 -32.39
CA GLU A 273 22.68 -2.48 -32.70
C GLU A 273 22.24 -1.76 -31.41
N VAL A 274 22.71 -0.52 -31.22
CA VAL A 274 22.39 0.29 -30.01
C VAL A 274 20.92 0.70 -29.94
N ASP A 275 20.30 0.93 -31.09
CA ASP A 275 18.90 1.38 -31.23
C ASP A 275 17.91 0.22 -31.42
N ARG A 276 18.34 -1.01 -31.13
CA ARG A 276 17.45 -2.17 -31.15
C ARG A 276 16.30 -1.94 -30.16
N THR A 277 15.09 -2.22 -30.60
CA THR A 277 13.90 -2.08 -29.77
C THR A 277 13.57 -3.36 -29.02
N ASP A 278 13.00 -3.21 -27.83
CA ASP A 278 12.39 -4.32 -27.11
C ASP A 278 11.01 -4.70 -27.68
N ASP A 279 10.30 -5.60 -27.00
CA ASP A 279 8.96 -6.06 -27.41
C ASP A 279 7.89 -4.96 -27.30
N GLN A 280 8.17 -3.87 -26.59
CA GLN A 280 7.33 -2.69 -26.43
C GLN A 280 7.66 -1.61 -27.47
N GLY A 281 8.69 -1.81 -28.28
CA GLY A 281 9.16 -0.83 -29.26
C GLY A 281 10.07 0.24 -28.66
N GLU A 282 10.51 0.09 -27.41
CA GLU A 282 11.37 1.03 -26.72
C GLU A 282 12.84 0.78 -27.07
N THR A 283 13.63 1.84 -27.22
CA THR A 283 15.10 1.72 -27.30
C THR A 283 15.70 1.83 -25.90
N ALA A 284 16.95 1.41 -25.72
CA ALA A 284 17.64 1.63 -24.45
C ALA A 284 17.71 3.13 -24.07
N LEU A 285 17.82 4.03 -25.06
CA LEU A 285 17.79 5.48 -24.81
C LEU A 285 16.41 5.96 -24.35
N TRP A 286 15.33 5.39 -24.90
CA TRP A 286 13.97 5.65 -24.42
C TRP A 286 13.85 5.26 -22.93
N ALA A 287 14.26 4.04 -22.58
CA ALA A 287 14.18 3.54 -21.22
C ALA A 287 15.00 4.41 -20.22
N ALA A 288 16.20 4.84 -20.60
CA ALA A 288 17.00 5.77 -19.79
C ALA A 288 16.30 7.12 -19.58
N VAL A 289 15.71 7.69 -20.63
CA VAL A 289 15.00 8.98 -20.56
C VAL A 289 13.76 8.88 -19.68
N CYS A 290 12.95 7.85 -19.85
CA CYS A 290 11.75 7.63 -19.03
C CYS A 290 12.09 7.43 -17.55
N ASN A 291 13.28 6.95 -17.20
CA ASN A 291 13.71 6.78 -15.80
C ASN A 291 14.55 7.94 -15.25
N GLY A 292 14.70 9.04 -16.01
CA GLY A 292 15.52 10.17 -15.58
C GLY A 292 17.02 9.85 -15.47
N ALA A 293 17.49 8.74 -16.06
CA ALA A 293 18.85 8.23 -15.93
C ALA A 293 19.85 9.02 -16.81
N GLU A 294 20.09 10.29 -16.46
CA GLU A 294 20.90 11.25 -17.23
C GLU A 294 22.26 10.68 -17.67
N ALA A 295 22.99 10.08 -16.73
CA ALA A 295 24.33 9.58 -16.99
C ALA A 295 24.34 8.37 -17.95
N ASN A 296 23.30 7.54 -17.90
CA ASN A 296 23.14 6.41 -18.82
C ASN A 296 22.72 6.89 -20.20
N ALA A 297 21.78 7.85 -20.28
CA ALA A 297 21.39 8.49 -21.52
C ALA A 297 22.59 9.16 -22.22
N ALA A 298 23.46 9.84 -21.48
CA ALA A 298 24.68 10.45 -22.01
C ALA A 298 25.64 9.42 -22.63
N VAL A 299 25.79 8.24 -22.00
CA VAL A 299 26.61 7.15 -22.56
C VAL A 299 26.00 6.60 -23.85
N LEU A 300 24.69 6.38 -23.88
CA LEU A 300 23.98 5.88 -25.07
C LEU A 300 24.11 6.87 -26.24
N LEU A 301 23.92 8.16 -25.98
CA LEU A 301 24.12 9.21 -26.99
C LEU A 301 25.57 9.24 -27.51
N ALA A 302 26.56 9.11 -26.63
CA ALA A 302 27.97 9.03 -27.01
C ALA A 302 28.29 7.77 -27.83
N ALA A 303 27.53 6.68 -27.64
CA ALA A 303 27.60 5.46 -28.43
C ALA A 303 26.84 5.54 -29.77
N GLY A 304 26.20 6.67 -30.06
CA GLY A 304 25.49 6.91 -31.33
C GLY A 304 24.02 6.53 -31.33
N ALA A 305 23.39 6.32 -30.16
CA ALA A 305 21.95 6.10 -30.06
C ALA A 305 21.15 7.25 -30.70
N ASP A 306 20.13 6.92 -31.48
CA ASP A 306 19.28 7.89 -32.14
C ASP A 306 18.23 8.46 -31.18
N ALA A 307 18.39 9.74 -30.86
CA ALA A 307 17.47 10.47 -30.01
C ALA A 307 16.21 10.97 -30.72
N TRP A 308 16.19 11.05 -32.06
CA TRP A 308 15.22 11.89 -32.76
C TRP A 308 14.19 11.12 -33.59
N THR A 309 14.44 9.87 -33.95
CA THR A 309 13.44 9.02 -34.60
C THR A 309 12.31 8.66 -33.62
N PRO A 310 11.04 8.94 -33.97
CA PRO A 310 9.89 8.53 -33.15
C PRO A 310 9.86 7.01 -32.94
N ARG A 311 9.59 6.59 -31.71
CA ARG A 311 9.51 5.17 -31.32
C ARG A 311 8.08 4.79 -30.94
N ILE A 312 7.47 5.58 -30.06
CA ILE A 312 6.08 5.37 -29.63
C ILE A 312 5.24 6.58 -30.05
N GLY A 313 4.25 6.33 -30.90
CA GLY A 313 3.44 7.38 -31.49
C GLY A 313 4.30 8.41 -32.23
N ARG A 314 4.19 9.69 -31.84
CA ARG A 314 5.00 10.79 -32.41
C ARG A 314 6.26 11.12 -31.61
N TRP A 315 6.50 10.39 -30.51
CA TRP A 315 7.52 10.73 -29.54
C TRP A 315 8.80 9.96 -29.79
N SER A 316 9.91 10.69 -29.79
CA SER A 316 11.26 10.16 -29.71
C SER A 316 11.85 10.49 -28.33
N PRO A 317 12.89 9.78 -27.86
CA PRO A 317 13.51 10.07 -26.56
C PRO A 317 13.92 11.55 -26.44
N GLY A 318 14.55 12.07 -27.49
CA GLY A 318 14.98 13.47 -27.57
C GLY A 318 13.83 14.46 -27.65
N ARG A 319 12.68 14.12 -28.26
CA ARG A 319 11.51 15.02 -28.26
C ARG A 319 10.84 15.09 -26.89
N LEU A 320 10.69 13.96 -26.20
CA LEU A 320 10.09 13.89 -24.86
C LEU A 320 10.88 14.69 -23.84
N VAL A 321 12.19 14.51 -23.86
CA VAL A 321 13.10 15.05 -22.84
C VAL A 321 13.21 16.58 -22.87
N LEU A 322 12.82 17.22 -23.98
CA LEU A 322 12.73 18.69 -24.08
C LEU A 322 11.75 19.30 -23.07
N THR A 323 10.85 18.50 -22.51
CA THR A 323 9.86 18.88 -21.49
C THR A 323 10.37 18.66 -20.05
N THR A 324 11.64 18.30 -19.88
CA THR A 324 12.20 17.88 -18.58
C THR A 324 13.53 18.57 -18.28
N ARG A 325 14.03 18.37 -17.06
CA ARG A 325 15.36 18.83 -16.63
C ARG A 325 16.51 18.32 -17.50
N LEU A 326 16.31 17.22 -18.21
CA LEU A 326 17.31 16.58 -19.07
C LEU A 326 17.41 17.24 -20.46
N SER A 327 16.56 18.22 -20.79
CA SER A 327 16.57 18.97 -22.05
C SER A 327 17.97 19.46 -22.50
N PRO A 328 18.85 19.99 -21.63
CA PRO A 328 20.19 20.45 -22.03
C PRO A 328 21.07 19.35 -22.64
N LEU A 329 20.85 18.08 -22.30
CA LEU A 329 21.62 16.96 -22.85
C LEU A 329 21.34 16.73 -24.35
N PHE A 330 20.20 17.22 -24.85
CA PHE A 330 19.71 16.99 -26.21
C PHE A 330 19.57 18.27 -27.04
N ALA A 331 19.40 19.43 -26.40
CA ALA A 331 18.99 20.68 -27.03
C ALA A 331 19.84 21.09 -28.25
N ASP A 332 21.16 20.90 -28.19
CA ASP A 332 22.07 21.29 -29.28
C ASP A 332 21.95 20.40 -30.53
N THR A 333 21.30 19.24 -30.41
CA THR A 333 21.15 18.26 -31.51
C THR A 333 19.73 18.19 -32.07
N ALA A 334 18.78 18.97 -31.52
CA ALA A 334 17.37 18.90 -31.88
C ALA A 334 17.10 19.36 -33.33
N PRO A 335 16.65 18.47 -34.22
CA PRO A 335 16.29 18.84 -35.58
C PRO A 335 15.00 19.68 -35.56
N ALA A 336 14.82 20.52 -36.58
CA ALA A 336 13.70 21.48 -36.62
C ALA A 336 12.31 20.82 -36.49
N HIS A 337 12.14 19.60 -37.03
CA HIS A 337 10.87 18.86 -36.95
C HIS A 337 10.58 18.26 -35.56
N ALA A 338 11.60 18.11 -34.71
CA ALA A 338 11.46 17.55 -33.37
C ALA A 338 11.20 18.62 -32.30
N ARG A 339 11.23 19.91 -32.66
CA ARG A 339 10.95 21.00 -31.72
C ARG A 339 9.47 20.99 -31.31
N LEU A 340 9.23 21.32 -30.04
CA LEU A 340 7.90 21.56 -29.51
C LEU A 340 7.39 22.91 -30.01
N THR A 341 6.10 22.96 -30.34
CA THR A 341 5.39 24.20 -30.65
C THR A 341 5.18 25.04 -29.40
N GLU A 342 4.94 26.33 -29.56
CA GLU A 342 4.59 27.23 -28.43
C GLU A 342 3.33 26.73 -27.68
N ALA A 343 2.37 26.17 -28.41
CA ALA A 343 1.15 25.61 -27.82
C ALA A 343 1.42 24.33 -27.01
N GLU A 344 2.29 23.44 -27.49
CA GLU A 344 2.71 22.25 -26.72
C GLU A 344 3.44 22.68 -25.44
N LEU A 345 4.40 23.60 -25.54
CA LEU A 345 5.14 24.12 -24.37
C LEU A 345 4.20 24.73 -23.34
N ALA A 346 3.27 25.59 -23.78
CA ALA A 346 2.27 26.18 -22.89
C ALA A 346 1.37 25.13 -22.23
N ALA A 347 1.06 24.01 -22.90
CA ALA A 347 0.29 22.92 -22.31
C ALA A 347 1.08 22.19 -21.21
N PHE A 348 2.38 21.92 -21.44
CA PHE A 348 3.26 21.34 -20.42
C PHE A 348 3.42 22.26 -19.21
N GLU A 349 3.60 23.56 -19.43
CA GLU A 349 3.70 24.56 -18.37
C GLU A 349 2.39 24.65 -17.58
N ALA A 350 1.24 24.69 -18.25
CA ALA A 350 -0.06 24.70 -17.58
C ALA A 350 -0.32 23.44 -16.76
N ALA A 351 0.10 22.26 -17.24
CA ALA A 351 0.02 21.01 -16.49
C ALA A 351 0.89 21.04 -15.23
N ASP A 352 2.11 21.57 -15.32
CA ASP A 352 3.03 21.72 -14.17
C ASP A 352 2.50 22.72 -13.15
N GLU A 353 2.00 23.87 -13.60
CA GLU A 353 1.38 24.90 -12.75
C GLU A 353 0.17 24.32 -12.01
N GLN A 354 -0.70 23.59 -12.72
CA GLN A 354 -1.88 22.98 -12.13
C GLN A 354 -1.53 21.86 -11.14
N ALA A 355 -0.49 21.05 -11.43
CA ALA A 355 -0.01 20.03 -10.50
C ALA A 355 0.58 20.66 -9.22
N ALA A 356 1.34 21.75 -9.37
CA ALA A 356 1.94 22.48 -8.26
C ALA A 356 0.92 23.06 -7.27
N VAL A 357 -0.30 23.36 -7.72
CA VAL A 357 -1.39 23.80 -6.83
C VAL A 357 -1.65 22.77 -5.72
N PHE A 358 -1.64 21.48 -6.03
CA PHE A 358 -1.94 20.41 -5.08
C PHE A 358 -0.79 20.13 -4.10
N GLY A 359 0.45 20.39 -4.53
CA GLY A 359 1.66 20.29 -3.72
C GLY A 359 2.11 18.86 -3.42
N GLU A 360 3.28 18.75 -2.79
CA GLU A 360 4.01 17.49 -2.57
C GLU A 360 3.70 16.80 -1.23
N ASP A 361 2.63 17.16 -0.53
CA ASP A 361 2.28 16.56 0.78
C ASP A 361 0.84 16.03 0.81
N LEU A 362 0.15 15.98 -0.34
CA LEU A 362 -1.24 15.61 -0.40
C LEU A 362 -1.41 14.08 -0.35
N TYR A 363 -1.84 13.58 0.80
CA TYR A 363 -2.24 12.18 0.93
C TYR A 363 -3.53 11.93 0.15
N THR A 364 -3.44 11.11 -0.89
CA THR A 364 -4.53 10.83 -1.84
C THR A 364 -5.06 9.40 -1.75
N GLU A 365 -4.36 8.49 -1.09
CA GLU A 365 -4.81 7.09 -1.00
C GLU A 365 -6.20 6.97 -0.37
N GLY A 366 -7.10 6.27 -1.06
CA GLY A 366 -8.47 6.02 -0.61
C GLY A 366 -9.47 7.14 -0.91
N ILE A 367 -9.01 8.29 -1.43
CA ILE A 367 -9.90 9.39 -1.78
C ILE A 367 -10.43 9.23 -3.20
N SER A 368 -11.67 9.67 -3.42
CA SER A 368 -12.22 9.92 -4.75
C SER A 368 -12.55 11.40 -4.91
N VAL A 369 -12.19 11.95 -6.07
CA VAL A 369 -12.37 13.36 -6.39
C VAL A 369 -13.06 13.47 -7.73
N ALA A 370 -14.08 14.32 -7.85
CA ALA A 370 -14.66 14.69 -9.13
C ALA A 370 -14.48 16.19 -9.39
N PHE A 371 -13.86 16.51 -10.53
CA PHE A 371 -13.78 17.87 -11.05
C PHE A 371 -14.93 18.05 -12.04
N VAL A 372 -15.80 19.03 -11.81
CA VAL A 372 -17.03 19.22 -12.59
C VAL A 372 -17.09 20.65 -13.13
N SER A 373 -17.06 20.81 -14.45
CA SER A 373 -17.15 22.09 -15.14
C SER A 373 -18.56 22.36 -15.67
N GLY A 374 -18.96 23.63 -15.68
CA GLY A 374 -20.27 24.08 -16.15
C GLY A 374 -21.44 23.74 -15.21
N VAL A 375 -21.15 23.29 -13.98
CA VAL A 375 -22.15 22.92 -12.98
C VAL A 375 -21.86 23.62 -11.67
N GLU A 376 -22.81 24.43 -11.22
CA GLU A 376 -22.74 25.12 -9.94
C GLU A 376 -22.87 24.13 -8.77
N PRO A 377 -22.21 24.37 -7.61
CA PRO A 377 -22.23 23.47 -6.46
C PRO A 377 -23.63 23.01 -6.04
N ALA A 378 -24.60 23.94 -5.95
CA ALA A 378 -25.97 23.60 -5.54
C ALA A 378 -26.75 22.77 -6.57
N GLU A 379 -26.36 22.84 -7.84
CA GLU A 379 -26.90 21.97 -8.90
C GLU A 379 -26.24 20.58 -8.82
N ALA A 380 -24.93 20.50 -8.59
CA ALA A 380 -24.23 19.23 -8.38
C ALA A 380 -24.83 18.43 -7.21
N VAL A 381 -25.10 19.10 -6.08
CA VAL A 381 -25.76 18.49 -4.91
C VAL A 381 -27.16 17.96 -5.27
N ARG A 382 -27.97 18.73 -6.00
CA ARG A 382 -29.30 18.29 -6.46
C ARG A 382 -29.22 17.08 -7.39
N ARG A 383 -28.22 17.04 -8.27
CA ARG A 383 -28.01 15.93 -9.21
C ARG A 383 -27.60 14.63 -8.51
N LEU A 384 -26.94 14.73 -7.36
CA LEU A 384 -26.66 13.60 -6.48
C LEU A 384 -27.87 13.16 -5.62
N GLY A 385 -29.01 13.86 -5.74
CA GLY A 385 -30.23 13.58 -4.97
C GLY A 385 -30.23 14.15 -3.54
N ALA A 386 -29.23 14.94 -3.18
CA ALA A 386 -29.13 15.60 -1.87
C ALA A 386 -29.82 16.97 -1.86
N ASP A 387 -30.23 17.45 -0.67
CA ASP A 387 -30.86 18.76 -0.51
C ASP A 387 -29.80 19.88 -0.47
N PRO A 388 -29.78 20.83 -1.43
CA PRO A 388 -28.84 21.95 -1.43
C PRO A 388 -29.15 23.01 -0.36
N LEU A 389 -30.21 22.88 0.44
CA LEU A 389 -30.47 23.73 1.59
C LEU A 389 -30.04 23.08 2.90
N ASP A 390 -29.78 21.78 2.90
CA ASP A 390 -29.16 21.09 4.03
C ASP A 390 -27.64 21.37 4.01
N PRO A 391 -27.07 21.96 5.08
CA PRO A 391 -25.63 22.15 5.17
C PRO A 391 -24.86 20.83 5.31
N GLY A 392 -25.54 19.73 5.57
CA GLY A 392 -24.93 18.44 5.93
C GLY A 392 -24.31 18.48 7.33
N PRO A 393 -23.47 17.49 7.68
CA PRO A 393 -22.80 17.48 8.97
C PRO A 393 -21.88 18.70 9.14
N MET A 394 -22.00 19.39 10.29
CA MET A 394 -21.10 20.50 10.68
C MET A 394 -19.66 20.02 10.91
N GLU A 395 -19.50 18.76 11.31
CA GLU A 395 -18.24 18.09 11.59
C GLU A 395 -18.37 16.66 11.07
N TYR A 396 -17.47 16.23 10.20
CA TYR A 396 -17.49 14.91 9.55
C TYR A 396 -16.18 14.19 9.85
N ASP A 397 -16.29 13.00 10.46
CA ASP A 397 -15.19 12.06 10.60
C ASP A 397 -15.44 10.88 9.65
N PRO A 398 -14.63 10.70 8.59
CA PRO A 398 -14.83 9.65 7.58
C PRO A 398 -14.62 8.23 8.10
N TYR A 399 -14.23 8.07 9.37
CA TYR A 399 -13.98 6.78 10.01
C TYR A 399 -14.99 6.43 11.12
N ASP A 400 -15.98 7.29 11.40
CA ASP A 400 -16.95 7.07 12.49
C ASP A 400 -18.06 6.09 12.08
N ASP A 401 -18.62 6.24 10.88
CA ASP A 401 -19.66 5.36 10.32
C ASP A 401 -19.40 5.13 8.82
N TRP A 402 -19.15 3.87 8.45
CA TRP A 402 -18.82 3.46 7.09
C TRP A 402 -20.00 3.63 6.12
N ASP A 403 -21.22 3.29 6.56
CA ASP A 403 -22.43 3.40 5.74
C ASP A 403 -22.81 4.87 5.53
N HIS A 404 -22.59 5.71 6.55
CA HIS A 404 -22.74 7.16 6.42
C HIS A 404 -21.67 7.74 5.49
N SER A 405 -20.40 7.35 5.66
CA SER A 405 -19.25 7.87 4.88
C SER A 405 -19.36 7.57 3.38
N ALA A 406 -19.98 6.46 3.00
CA ALA A 406 -20.29 6.12 1.61
C ALA A 406 -21.22 7.14 0.92
N ARG A 407 -21.95 7.94 1.71
CA ARG A 407 -22.99 8.86 1.24
C ARG A 407 -22.61 10.33 1.36
N VAL A 408 -21.53 10.64 2.09
CA VAL A 408 -21.12 12.02 2.36
C VAL A 408 -20.10 12.48 1.34
N VAL A 409 -20.33 13.67 0.79
CA VAL A 409 -19.50 14.30 -0.23
C VAL A 409 -19.21 15.74 0.17
N ALA A 410 -17.93 16.10 0.17
CA ALA A 410 -17.48 17.48 0.33
C ALA A 410 -17.65 18.21 -1.00
N VAL A 411 -18.21 19.42 -1.01
CA VAL A 411 -18.39 20.21 -2.24
C VAL A 411 -17.77 21.59 -2.08
N THR A 412 -16.86 21.93 -2.99
CA THR A 412 -16.15 23.22 -3.01
C THR A 412 -16.36 23.91 -4.35
N ALA A 413 -16.77 25.17 -4.33
CA ALA A 413 -16.90 26.00 -5.53
C ALA A 413 -15.51 26.37 -6.06
N VAL A 414 -15.34 26.30 -7.38
CA VAL A 414 -14.14 26.80 -8.06
C VAL A 414 -14.56 27.59 -9.31
N PRO A 415 -13.70 28.46 -9.87
CA PRO A 415 -14.04 29.16 -11.10
C PRO A 415 -14.45 28.20 -12.22
N GLY A 416 -15.66 28.37 -12.76
CA GLY A 416 -16.19 27.55 -13.85
C GLY A 416 -16.91 26.27 -13.43
N GLY A 417 -17.02 25.96 -12.13
CA GLY A 417 -17.76 24.79 -11.66
C GLY A 417 -17.53 24.44 -10.19
N CYS A 418 -17.33 23.16 -9.91
CA CYS A 418 -17.09 22.68 -8.54
C CYS A 418 -16.18 21.45 -8.49
N VAL A 419 -15.59 21.24 -7.32
CA VAL A 419 -14.83 20.04 -6.97
C VAL A 419 -15.57 19.31 -5.86
N LEU A 420 -15.75 18.02 -6.05
CA LEU A 420 -16.36 17.13 -5.08
C LEU A 420 -15.30 16.16 -4.56
N VAL A 421 -15.33 15.87 -3.26
CA VAL A 421 -14.40 14.95 -2.62
C VAL A 421 -15.16 13.96 -1.74
N GLN A 422 -14.83 12.68 -1.89
CA GLN A 422 -15.25 11.60 -1.03
C GLN A 422 -13.99 11.00 -0.39
N GLN A 423 -13.89 11.06 0.93
CA GLN A 423 -12.63 10.80 1.63
C GLN A 423 -12.29 9.32 1.78
N THR A 424 -13.29 8.43 1.80
CA THR A 424 -13.10 7.00 2.12
C THR A 424 -13.81 6.04 1.16
N PHE A 425 -14.28 6.53 0.01
CA PHE A 425 -15.03 5.75 -0.99
C PHE A 425 -14.81 6.28 -2.41
N TYR A 426 -15.28 5.52 -3.39
CA TYR A 426 -14.99 5.69 -4.82
C TYR A 426 -16.16 6.15 -5.70
N GLY A 427 -17.28 6.57 -5.10
CA GLY A 427 -18.50 6.96 -5.82
C GLY A 427 -18.23 8.04 -6.87
N LEU A 428 -17.40 9.04 -6.54
CA LEU A 428 -17.03 10.12 -7.47
C LEU A 428 -16.18 9.69 -8.67
N SER A 429 -15.81 8.41 -8.79
CA SER A 429 -15.15 7.83 -9.96
C SER A 429 -16.03 6.84 -10.74
N THR A 430 -17.26 6.57 -10.28
CA THR A 430 -18.17 5.63 -10.92
C THR A 430 -19.01 6.27 -12.03
N ASP A 431 -19.54 5.41 -12.90
CA ASP A 431 -20.32 5.83 -14.05
C ASP A 431 -21.64 6.50 -13.62
N SER A 432 -22.36 5.91 -12.66
CA SER A 432 -23.66 6.44 -12.21
C SER A 432 -23.53 7.83 -11.60
N TRP A 433 -22.51 8.07 -10.78
CA TRP A 433 -22.30 9.36 -10.13
C TRP A 433 -21.88 10.45 -11.12
N LEU A 434 -20.91 10.17 -12.00
CA LEU A 434 -20.45 11.17 -12.96
C LEU A 434 -21.49 11.47 -14.04
N THR A 435 -22.28 10.48 -14.46
CA THR A 435 -23.41 10.73 -15.36
C THR A 435 -24.50 11.53 -14.66
N ALA A 436 -24.81 11.27 -13.39
CA ALA A 436 -25.73 12.10 -12.62
C ALA A 436 -25.22 13.56 -12.53
N LEU A 437 -23.96 13.77 -12.13
CA LEU A 437 -23.34 15.09 -12.00
C LEU A 437 -23.36 15.91 -13.30
N THR A 438 -23.27 15.25 -14.46
CA THR A 438 -23.24 15.92 -15.78
C THR A 438 -24.61 15.94 -16.49
N THR A 439 -25.66 15.38 -15.87
CA THR A 439 -26.99 15.34 -16.48
C THR A 439 -27.57 16.74 -16.67
N GLY A 440 -28.04 17.05 -17.87
CA GLY A 440 -28.59 18.38 -18.18
C GLY A 440 -27.53 19.45 -18.49
N GLY A 441 -26.25 19.06 -18.59
CA GLY A 441 -25.16 19.93 -19.03
C GLY A 441 -23.93 19.85 -18.13
N GLY A 442 -22.75 20.02 -18.73
CA GLY A 442 -21.47 20.03 -18.02
C GLY A 442 -20.61 18.81 -18.32
N ARG A 443 -19.38 18.85 -17.81
CA ARG A 443 -18.34 17.84 -18.01
C ARG A 443 -17.69 17.51 -16.67
N ALA A 444 -17.40 16.25 -16.43
CA ALA A 444 -16.80 15.82 -15.19
C ALA A 444 -15.74 14.75 -15.42
N TYR A 445 -14.63 14.87 -14.69
CA TYR A 445 -13.65 13.80 -14.57
C TYR A 445 -13.53 13.39 -13.11
N GLY A 446 -13.80 12.12 -12.85
CA GLY A 446 -13.69 11.50 -11.54
C GLY A 446 -12.44 10.66 -11.46
N VAL A 447 -11.68 10.82 -10.38
CA VAL A 447 -10.48 10.02 -10.09
C VAL A 447 -10.63 9.32 -8.74
N TYR A 448 -10.17 8.08 -8.67
CA TYR A 448 -10.06 7.31 -7.43
C TYR A 448 -8.67 6.71 -7.27
N PHE A 449 -8.06 6.98 -6.13
CA PHE A 449 -6.77 6.46 -5.73
C PHE A 449 -6.98 5.19 -4.90
N ASN A 450 -6.88 4.03 -5.52
CA ASN A 450 -7.25 2.77 -4.90
C ASN A 450 -6.15 2.30 -3.93
N PRO A 451 -6.44 2.13 -2.62
CA PRO A 451 -5.45 1.64 -1.65
C PRO A 451 -4.93 0.23 -1.94
N LYS A 452 -5.63 -0.53 -2.80
CA LYS A 452 -5.21 -1.86 -3.26
C LYS A 452 -4.27 -1.82 -4.48
N GLY A 453 -3.94 -0.63 -4.98
CA GLY A 453 -3.14 -0.40 -6.17
C GLY A 453 -3.96 0.16 -7.34
N GLY A 454 -3.29 0.99 -8.14
CA GLY A 454 -3.84 1.64 -9.33
C GLY A 454 -4.54 2.98 -9.04
N THR A 455 -4.63 3.83 -10.07
CA THR A 455 -5.43 5.07 -10.02
C THR A 455 -6.41 5.04 -11.18
N PHE A 456 -7.70 5.14 -10.89
CA PHE A 456 -8.74 4.95 -11.89
C PHE A 456 -9.46 6.25 -12.19
N GLY A 457 -9.63 6.54 -13.49
CA GLY A 457 -10.26 7.76 -13.97
C GLY A 457 -11.50 7.45 -14.81
N THR A 458 -12.55 8.26 -14.68
CA THR A 458 -13.75 8.19 -15.51
C THR A 458 -14.11 9.58 -16.03
N LEU A 459 -14.34 9.71 -17.33
CA LEU A 459 -14.81 10.94 -17.98
C LEU A 459 -16.29 10.82 -18.33
N ALA A 460 -17.08 11.82 -17.94
CA ALA A 460 -18.48 11.96 -18.34
C ALA A 460 -18.78 13.36 -18.86
N GLU A 461 -19.71 13.46 -19.79
CA GLU A 461 -20.18 14.73 -20.35
C GLU A 461 -21.66 14.61 -20.72
N ASN A 462 -22.46 15.63 -20.37
CA ASN A 462 -23.88 15.70 -20.69
C ASN A 462 -24.69 14.43 -20.33
N GLY A 463 -24.41 13.84 -19.16
CA GLY A 463 -25.11 12.65 -18.66
C GLY A 463 -24.66 11.33 -19.29
N ARG A 464 -23.53 11.31 -19.99
CA ARG A 464 -22.99 10.12 -20.65
C ARG A 464 -21.53 9.89 -20.27
N ARG A 465 -21.21 8.66 -19.84
CA ARG A 465 -19.82 8.22 -19.65
C ARG A 465 -19.15 8.04 -21.01
N LEU A 466 -18.07 8.80 -21.23
CA LEU A 466 -17.29 8.81 -22.46
C LEU A 466 -16.17 7.76 -22.43
N HIS A 467 -15.41 7.69 -21.33
CA HIS A 467 -14.28 6.79 -21.20
C HIS A 467 -13.96 6.47 -19.72
N ARG A 468 -13.23 5.37 -19.49
CA ARG A 468 -12.65 4.97 -18.21
C ARG A 468 -11.24 4.42 -18.46
N GLU A 469 -10.30 4.81 -17.62
CA GLU A 469 -8.88 4.47 -17.73
C GLU A 469 -8.25 4.11 -16.39
N GLU A 470 -7.09 3.46 -16.45
CA GLU A 470 -6.12 3.39 -15.36
C GLU A 470 -4.98 4.38 -15.67
N ILE A 471 -4.82 5.37 -14.79
CA ILE A 471 -3.90 6.50 -14.97
C ILE A 471 -2.49 6.07 -14.55
N GLY A 472 -1.50 6.40 -15.37
CA GLY A 472 -0.09 6.14 -15.04
C GLY A 472 0.42 4.77 -15.49
N MET A 473 -0.28 4.10 -16.40
CA MET A 473 0.22 2.89 -17.06
C MET A 473 1.38 3.19 -18.02
N PRO A 474 2.23 2.20 -18.36
CA PRO A 474 3.30 2.41 -19.32
C PRO A 474 2.82 2.87 -20.69
N PRO A 475 3.57 3.73 -21.39
CA PRO A 475 3.10 4.37 -22.61
C PRO A 475 2.92 3.38 -23.77
N GLY A 476 1.75 3.39 -24.40
CA GLY A 476 1.49 2.78 -25.70
C GLY A 476 1.38 3.79 -26.86
N ALA A 477 1.29 3.30 -28.09
CA ALA A 477 1.12 4.15 -29.28
C ALA A 477 -0.26 4.86 -29.34
N GLU A 478 -1.23 4.37 -28.57
CA GLU A 478 -2.62 4.87 -28.54
C GLU A 478 -2.93 5.72 -27.30
N GLU A 479 -1.91 6.10 -26.51
CA GLU A 479 -2.10 6.91 -25.31
C GLU A 479 -2.70 8.30 -25.64
N PRO A 480 -3.65 8.79 -24.82
CA PRO A 480 -4.24 10.11 -25.00
C PRO A 480 -3.18 11.21 -24.81
N GLU A 481 -3.45 12.40 -25.37
CA GLU A 481 -2.51 13.52 -25.31
C GLU A 481 -2.09 13.88 -23.88
N GLY A 482 -3.04 13.83 -22.93
CA GLY A 482 -2.77 14.14 -21.53
C GLY A 482 -1.78 13.19 -20.86
N HIS A 483 -1.64 11.94 -21.33
CA HIS A 483 -0.59 11.04 -20.85
C HIS A 483 0.79 11.68 -21.02
N TRP A 484 1.02 12.29 -22.17
CA TRP A 484 2.29 12.90 -22.53
C TRP A 484 2.48 14.23 -21.80
N THR A 485 1.47 15.10 -21.82
CA THR A 485 1.50 16.45 -21.22
C THR A 485 1.69 16.40 -19.70
N HIS A 486 1.01 15.49 -19.02
CA HIS A 486 1.16 15.26 -17.57
C HIS A 486 2.35 14.34 -17.23
N ARG A 487 3.10 13.93 -18.27
CA ARG A 487 4.34 13.17 -18.20
C ARG A 487 4.21 11.84 -17.47
N PHE A 488 3.11 11.10 -17.60
CA PHE A 488 2.96 9.79 -16.94
C PHE A 488 4.01 8.74 -17.37
N TRP A 489 4.70 8.98 -18.48
CA TRP A 489 5.84 8.22 -18.98
C TRP A 489 7.16 8.41 -18.21
N LEU A 490 7.30 9.43 -17.36
CA LEU A 490 8.55 9.71 -16.61
C LEU A 490 8.51 9.08 -15.20
N TRP A 491 9.24 8.00 -14.98
CA TRP A 491 9.25 7.22 -13.73
C TRP A 491 10.41 7.56 -12.79
N ASP A 492 11.04 8.72 -12.97
CA ASP A 492 12.08 9.22 -12.06
C ASP A 492 11.51 9.44 -10.64
N ASP A 493 11.98 8.63 -9.70
CA ASP A 493 11.58 8.54 -8.29
C ASP A 493 11.89 9.83 -7.50
N GLN A 494 12.75 10.71 -8.01
CA GLN A 494 13.33 11.79 -7.21
C GLN A 494 12.46 13.06 -7.09
N ALA A 495 11.34 13.19 -7.82
CA ALA A 495 10.56 14.44 -7.85
C ALA A 495 9.02 14.27 -7.94
N ARG A 496 8.48 13.05 -7.99
CA ARG A 496 7.03 12.82 -8.17
C ARG A 496 6.35 12.47 -6.86
N HIS A 497 6.43 13.44 -5.97
CA HIS A 497 5.81 13.39 -4.67
C HIS A 497 4.29 13.66 -4.87
N TRP A 498 3.50 12.57 -4.81
CA TRP A 498 2.05 12.54 -4.49
C TRP A 498 1.04 13.03 -5.52
N ASN A 499 0.78 12.24 -6.58
CA ASN A 499 -0.47 12.21 -7.37
C ASN A 499 -1.05 13.55 -7.89
N GLY A 500 -0.34 14.68 -7.74
CA GLY A 500 -0.77 16.01 -8.14
C GLY A 500 -0.83 16.16 -9.65
N ASP A 501 0.05 15.44 -10.36
CA ASP A 501 0.00 15.24 -11.81
C ASP A 501 -1.31 14.58 -12.24
N LYS A 502 -1.79 13.57 -11.52
CA LYS A 502 -3.06 12.88 -11.80
C LYS A 502 -4.27 13.77 -11.49
N LEU A 503 -4.21 14.57 -10.42
CA LEU A 503 -5.25 15.57 -10.13
C LEU A 503 -5.27 16.70 -11.17
N ALA A 504 -4.10 17.14 -11.64
CA ALA A 504 -3.99 18.12 -12.72
C ALA A 504 -4.53 17.55 -14.05
N TYR A 505 -4.25 16.29 -14.34
CA TYR A 505 -4.83 15.61 -15.49
C TYR A 505 -6.36 15.52 -15.39
N ALA A 506 -6.89 15.18 -14.22
CA ALA A 506 -8.33 15.19 -13.98
C ALA A 506 -8.95 16.59 -14.17
N CYS A 507 -8.24 17.66 -13.78
CA CYS A 507 -8.64 19.05 -14.04
C CYS A 507 -8.73 19.34 -15.54
N ASP A 508 -7.67 19.00 -16.30
CA ASP A 508 -7.62 19.17 -17.76
C ASP A 508 -8.75 18.39 -18.46
N GLN A 509 -8.92 17.12 -18.10
CA GLN A 509 -9.97 16.28 -18.68
C GLN A 509 -11.38 16.79 -18.35
N ALA A 510 -11.59 17.41 -17.19
CA ALA A 510 -12.84 18.07 -16.83
C ALA A 510 -13.01 19.44 -17.51
N GLY A 511 -11.95 20.05 -18.05
CA GLY A 511 -11.95 21.42 -18.54
C GLY A 511 -12.09 22.45 -17.42
N LEU A 512 -11.46 22.20 -16.28
CA LEU A 512 -11.59 23.00 -15.05
C LEU A 512 -10.20 23.42 -14.55
N THR A 513 -10.04 24.66 -14.12
CA THR A 513 -8.81 25.14 -13.45
C THR A 513 -9.08 25.33 -11.98
N VAL A 514 -8.27 24.71 -11.13
CA VAL A 514 -8.38 24.78 -9.67
C VAL A 514 -7.31 25.70 -9.12
N PRO A 515 -7.69 26.84 -8.50
CA PRO A 515 -6.72 27.86 -8.08
C PRO A 515 -6.05 27.55 -6.74
N ASP A 516 -6.63 26.65 -5.94
CA ASP A 516 -6.20 26.38 -4.56
C ASP A 516 -6.49 24.91 -4.21
N ARG A 517 -5.49 24.22 -3.63
CA ARG A 517 -5.62 22.86 -3.09
C ARG A 517 -6.73 22.70 -2.06
N ARG A 518 -7.22 23.79 -1.44
CA ARG A 518 -8.38 23.75 -0.53
C ARG A 518 -9.54 22.97 -1.13
N ALA A 519 -9.76 23.07 -2.45
CA ALA A 519 -10.85 22.37 -3.13
C ALA A 519 -10.81 20.84 -2.97
N VAL A 520 -9.62 20.27 -2.73
CA VAL A 520 -9.42 18.83 -2.53
C VAL A 520 -9.09 18.50 -1.06
N ALA A 521 -8.23 19.29 -0.43
CA ALA A 521 -7.60 18.96 0.86
C ALA A 521 -8.07 19.83 2.04
N GLY A 522 -8.86 20.87 1.76
CA GLY A 522 -9.29 21.84 2.75
C GLY A 522 -10.75 21.67 3.17
N PRO A 523 -11.24 22.55 4.07
CA PRO A 523 -12.65 22.55 4.44
C PRO A 523 -13.51 22.89 3.21
N PRO A 524 -14.56 22.08 2.91
CA PRO A 524 -15.43 22.38 1.79
C PRO A 524 -16.29 23.61 2.06
N ASP A 525 -16.93 24.15 1.02
CA ASP A 525 -17.94 25.19 1.22
C ASP A 525 -19.21 24.60 1.84
N ARG A 526 -19.46 23.31 1.59
CA ARG A 526 -20.57 22.55 2.17
C ARG A 526 -20.36 21.04 2.09
N TRP A 527 -21.12 20.31 2.89
CA TRP A 527 -21.31 18.88 2.74
C TRP A 527 -22.62 18.57 2.03
N ALA A 528 -22.67 17.40 1.40
CA ALA A 528 -23.87 16.83 0.82
C ALA A 528 -23.97 15.37 1.26
N GLU A 529 -25.10 15.00 1.85
CA GLU A 529 -25.41 13.61 2.21
C GLU A 529 -26.41 13.04 1.22
N ILE A 530 -26.02 11.95 0.57
CA ILE A 530 -26.84 11.25 -0.42
C ILE A 530 -27.89 10.39 0.30
N PRO A 531 -29.15 10.38 -0.15
CA PRO A 531 -30.20 9.54 0.45
C PRO A 531 -29.82 8.06 0.48
N GLN A 532 -30.20 7.37 1.56
CA GLN A 532 -29.88 5.95 1.75
C GLN A 532 -30.43 5.03 0.66
N ASP A 533 -31.57 5.40 0.07
CA ASP A 533 -32.26 4.70 -1.00
C ASP A 533 -31.83 5.17 -2.40
N SER A 534 -30.79 6.00 -2.48
CA SER A 534 -30.29 6.51 -3.76
C SER A 534 -29.77 5.37 -4.64
N PRO A 535 -30.17 5.33 -5.93
CA PRO A 535 -29.66 4.33 -6.88
C PRO A 535 -28.15 4.49 -7.13
N LEU A 536 -27.56 5.63 -6.77
CA LEU A 536 -26.12 5.89 -6.89
C LEU A 536 -25.28 5.01 -5.95
N LEU A 537 -25.87 4.46 -4.88
CA LEU A 537 -25.16 3.64 -3.90
C LEU A 537 -25.12 2.14 -4.27
N ALA A 538 -25.70 1.76 -5.41
CA ALA A 538 -25.77 0.37 -5.86
C ALA A 538 -24.62 -0.05 -6.80
N ASP A 539 -23.70 0.88 -7.11
CA ASP A 539 -22.68 0.78 -8.16
C ASP A 539 -21.32 0.22 -7.67
#